data_AF-A0A2S2ND12-F1
#
_entry.id   AF-A0A2S2ND12-F1
#
_cell.length_a   1.000
_cell.length_b   1.000
_cell.length_c   1.000
_cell.angle_alpha   90.00
_cell.angle_beta   90.00
_cell.angle_gamma   90.00
#
_symmetry.space_group_name_H-M   'P 1'
#
loop_
_entity.id
_entity.type
_entity.pdbx_description
1 polymer ?
#
loop_
_entity_poly.entity_id
_entity_poly.type
_entity_poly.pdbx_seq_one_letter_code
_entity_poly.pdbx_strand_id
1 'polypeptide(L)'
;MMMISNAPVAQLAEFLKTLFVKVTGRKESPQVKIRERLLAVKSSSTEEISPINVKDIGRIDHKLNGPSMKKKKLNDELVNHNVKKSYLVNLKDKLTDEQQEVVEAVNTNNNIFFTGSAGTGKSFLLRYIVNTLPPDVTMVTASTGASACLIGGVTLHSFAGIGNGECTIERGIEMASKSSTAQVWRKCKILIIDEISMVDGEYFEKLDKIAKAVRKRDEPFGGIKLVLCGDFLQLPPVKQGKSRFCFQTKTWAECRFRCFNLKFVHRQSDNEFIKILNELRLGNIDPVTAIKLKATASNLLEQNGIVPTRLCCRTADAQMINQKKIFDLPGKVYKFEAFDSGPTKTLDDHTPVAKSFVLKSGAQVMLLKNISVSSGLVNGARGVVKDFDKNGSPCVQFKCGNTVTIKPEKWIVKTPTGQFISRQQVPLKLAWAFSIHKSQGLTLDCVEISLGRVFEAGQAYVALSRAKSLLSLRILDFDKKHVWANPDVIAFYNKLDRIIQSDKMYTLGKKNV
;
A
#
# COMPACT_ATOMS: atom_id res chain seq x y z
N MET A 1 21.50 5.26 -11.75
CA MET A 1 21.18 5.28 -13.19
C MET A 1 19.79 5.92 -13.34
N MET A 2 19.74 7.13 -13.87
CA MET A 2 18.53 7.97 -13.94
C MET A 2 17.76 7.59 -15.23
N MET A 3 16.58 7.00 -15.10
CA MET A 3 15.77 6.55 -16.25
C MET A 3 14.98 7.74 -16.82
N ILE A 4 15.43 8.28 -17.95
CA ILE A 4 14.90 9.48 -18.62
C ILE A 4 13.63 9.16 -19.47
N SER A 5 13.17 7.91 -19.52
CA SER A 5 12.18 7.47 -20.53
C SER A 5 10.74 7.96 -20.33
N ASN A 6 10.40 8.60 -19.19
CA ASN A 6 9.01 8.90 -18.82
C ASN A 6 8.75 10.38 -18.47
N ALA A 7 9.63 11.29 -18.87
CA ALA A 7 9.40 12.74 -18.68
C ALA A 7 8.42 13.29 -19.73
N PRO A 8 7.45 14.15 -19.36
CA PRO A 8 6.62 14.87 -20.32
C PRO A 8 7.49 15.60 -21.35
N VAL A 9 7.12 15.54 -22.64
CA VAL A 9 7.96 16.02 -23.76
C VAL A 9 8.43 17.47 -23.55
N ALA A 10 7.59 18.33 -22.98
CA ALA A 10 7.94 19.71 -22.65
C ALA A 10 9.04 19.82 -21.58
N GLN A 11 8.93 19.06 -20.49
CA GLN A 11 9.91 19.06 -19.39
C GLN A 11 11.23 18.40 -19.79
N LEU A 12 11.15 17.37 -20.65
CA LEU A 12 12.33 16.73 -21.23
C LEU A 12 13.06 17.68 -22.17
N ALA A 13 12.34 18.43 -23.01
CA ALA A 13 12.92 19.42 -23.91
C ALA A 13 13.62 20.55 -23.14
N GLU A 14 13.01 21.03 -22.05
CA GLU A 14 13.60 22.07 -21.19
C GLU A 14 14.82 21.56 -20.43
N PHE A 15 14.76 20.33 -19.89
CA PHE A 15 15.91 19.67 -19.26
C PHE A 15 17.07 19.46 -20.24
N LEU A 16 16.79 18.98 -21.45
CA LEU A 16 17.81 18.76 -22.48
C LEU A 16 18.41 20.08 -22.98
N LYS A 17 17.62 21.15 -23.14
CA LYS A 17 18.12 22.50 -23.44
C LYS A 17 19.06 23.00 -22.34
N THR A 18 18.68 22.83 -21.08
CA THR A 18 19.48 23.26 -19.92
C THR A 18 20.79 22.46 -19.82
N LEU A 19 20.73 21.16 -20.09
CA LEU A 19 21.88 20.28 -20.07
C LEU A 19 22.83 20.57 -21.24
N PHE A 20 22.29 20.86 -22.42
CA PHE A 20 23.06 21.29 -23.59
C PHE A 20 23.81 22.58 -23.32
N VAL A 21 23.15 23.61 -22.77
CA VAL A 21 23.78 24.88 -22.38
C VAL A 21 24.90 24.69 -21.37
N LYS A 22 24.73 23.79 -20.38
CA LYS A 22 25.78 23.47 -19.39
C LYS A 22 26.98 22.74 -19.99
N VAL A 23 26.76 21.90 -20.99
CA VAL A 23 27.82 21.13 -21.66
C VAL A 23 28.58 22.01 -22.65
N THR A 24 27.89 22.90 -23.37
CA THR A 24 28.51 23.81 -24.34
C THR A 24 29.10 25.08 -23.72
N GLY A 25 28.69 25.46 -22.50
CA GLY A 25 29.19 26.61 -21.76
C GLY A 25 30.58 26.44 -21.13
N ARG A 26 31.22 25.28 -21.29
CA ARG A 26 32.63 25.08 -20.91
C ARG A 26 33.54 25.28 -22.13
N LYS A 27 34.01 26.51 -22.35
CA LYS A 27 35.17 26.78 -23.19
C LYS A 27 36.30 27.42 -22.38
N GLU A 28 37.37 26.63 -22.28
CA GLU A 28 38.81 26.95 -22.31
C GLU A 28 39.42 28.01 -21.37
N SER A 29 40.35 27.55 -20.52
CA SER A 29 41.52 28.31 -20.03
C SER A 29 42.73 27.35 -19.83
N PRO A 30 43.99 27.85 -19.87
CA PRO A 30 45.07 27.25 -20.67
C PRO A 30 45.96 26.21 -19.95
N GLN A 31 46.76 25.54 -20.80
CA GLN A 31 47.66 24.41 -20.56
C GLN A 31 48.59 24.55 -19.33
N VAL A 32 48.61 23.51 -18.47
CA VAL A 32 49.71 23.24 -17.53
C VAL A 32 50.21 21.81 -17.76
N LYS A 33 51.53 21.66 -17.92
CA LYS A 33 52.22 20.43 -18.34
C LYS A 33 52.07 19.30 -17.32
N ILE A 34 51.86 18.10 -17.84
CA ILE A 34 51.58 16.83 -17.13
C ILE A 34 52.64 16.41 -16.09
N ARG A 35 53.82 17.06 -16.08
CA ARG A 35 54.94 16.69 -15.19
C ARG A 35 54.85 17.28 -13.77
N GLU A 36 54.08 18.34 -13.55
CA GLU A 36 53.92 18.96 -12.22
C GLU A 36 52.77 18.35 -11.39
N ARG A 37 51.84 17.62 -12.03
CA ARG A 37 50.71 16.96 -11.33
C ARG A 37 51.08 15.64 -10.64
N LEU A 38 52.26 15.08 -10.88
CA LEU A 38 52.68 13.79 -10.32
C LEU A 38 53.38 13.90 -8.95
N LEU A 39 53.57 15.10 -8.40
CA LEU A 39 54.30 15.32 -7.14
C LEU A 39 53.51 15.97 -5.99
N ALA A 40 52.19 16.16 -6.10
CA ALA A 40 51.39 16.71 -5.00
C ALA A 40 50.25 15.76 -4.58
N VAL A 41 50.44 15.14 -3.42
CA VAL A 41 49.53 14.22 -2.73
C VAL A 41 48.75 14.98 -1.66
N LYS A 42 47.40 15.12 -1.79
CA LYS A 42 46.35 14.87 -0.74
C LYS A 42 44.98 15.56 -0.96
N SER A 43 43.94 14.77 -0.61
CA SER A 43 42.58 15.03 -0.06
C SER A 43 41.46 15.77 -0.82
N SER A 44 40.45 14.97 -1.25
CA SER A 44 38.98 15.06 -1.07
C SER A 44 38.30 16.43 -0.82
N SER A 45 37.53 16.98 -1.77
CA SER A 45 36.04 16.97 -1.92
C SER A 45 35.27 17.67 -0.77
N THR A 46 34.36 18.65 -0.92
CA THR A 46 33.62 19.28 -2.03
C THR A 46 32.89 20.52 -1.45
N GLU A 47 32.83 21.64 -2.18
CA GLU A 47 32.11 22.88 -1.81
C GLU A 47 30.63 22.91 -2.30
N GLU A 48 29.80 23.65 -1.57
CA GLU A 48 28.36 23.89 -1.76
C GLU A 48 28.03 24.74 -3.00
N ILE A 49 26.80 24.63 -3.55
CA ILE A 49 26.31 25.50 -4.64
C ILE A 49 24.87 25.99 -4.35
N SER A 50 24.71 27.31 -4.29
CA SER A 50 23.44 28.06 -4.20
C SER A 50 22.76 28.29 -5.58
N PRO A 51 21.45 28.63 -5.66
CA PRO A 51 20.75 28.81 -6.94
C PRO A 51 20.87 30.22 -7.55
N ILE A 52 20.89 30.28 -8.89
CA ILE A 52 21.06 31.48 -9.75
C ILE A 52 19.74 32.27 -9.92
N ASN A 53 19.86 33.59 -10.05
CA ASN A 53 18.77 34.59 -10.08
C ASN A 53 18.47 35.13 -11.51
N VAL A 54 17.31 35.76 -11.69
CA VAL A 54 16.60 36.08 -12.96
C VAL A 54 17.32 37.07 -13.93
N LYS A 55 18.56 37.49 -13.66
CA LYS A 55 19.28 38.46 -14.51
C LYS A 55 20.09 37.83 -15.66
N ASP A 56 20.21 36.50 -15.71
CA ASP A 56 21.06 35.81 -16.70
C ASP A 56 20.33 35.40 -18.01
N ILE A 57 19.04 35.73 -18.15
CA ILE A 57 18.19 35.28 -19.28
C ILE A 57 18.28 36.20 -20.52
N GLY A 58 19.08 37.27 -20.48
CA GLY A 58 19.04 38.34 -21.50
C GLY A 58 19.98 38.27 -22.71
N ARG A 59 20.72 37.18 -22.96
CA ARG A 59 21.72 37.16 -24.05
C ARG A 59 21.73 35.86 -24.85
N ILE A 60 20.73 35.67 -25.71
CA ILE A 60 20.81 34.73 -26.83
C ILE A 60 20.13 35.39 -28.02
N ASP A 61 20.90 35.99 -28.92
CA ASP A 61 20.53 35.98 -30.33
C ASP A 61 21.78 36.06 -31.23
N HIS A 62 21.68 35.36 -32.36
CA HIS A 62 22.62 35.23 -33.48
C HIS A 62 23.63 34.05 -33.55
N LYS A 63 23.47 33.34 -34.68
CA LYS A 63 24.40 32.51 -35.50
C LYS A 63 24.40 30.99 -35.34
N LEU A 64 23.55 30.37 -36.18
CA LEU A 64 23.77 29.07 -36.83
C LEU A 64 24.78 29.21 -37.99
N ASN A 65 25.66 28.21 -38.21
CA ASN A 65 26.06 27.65 -39.53
C ASN A 65 27.22 26.60 -39.48
N GLY A 66 26.88 25.32 -39.75
CA GLY A 66 27.65 24.24 -40.46
C GLY A 66 28.95 23.62 -39.87
N PRO A 67 29.47 22.47 -40.41
CA PRO A 67 28.90 21.47 -41.33
C PRO A 67 29.03 19.98 -40.88
N SER A 68 28.32 19.10 -41.60
CA SER A 68 28.15 17.63 -41.40
C SER A 68 29.38 16.74 -41.67
N MET A 69 29.55 15.65 -40.88
CA MET A 69 30.25 14.43 -41.33
C MET A 69 29.67 13.12 -40.74
N LYS A 70 29.15 12.30 -41.68
CA LYS A 70 29.12 10.83 -41.84
C LYS A 70 28.80 9.90 -40.64
N LYS A 71 27.63 9.25 -40.80
CA LYS A 71 27.10 8.04 -40.14
C LYS A 71 28.15 6.93 -39.95
N LYS A 72 28.27 6.43 -38.71
CA LYS A 72 28.62 5.04 -38.40
C LYS A 72 27.40 4.39 -37.75
N LYS A 73 26.77 3.44 -38.45
CA LYS A 73 25.74 2.55 -37.90
C LYS A 73 26.39 1.72 -36.80
N LEU A 74 25.87 1.82 -35.57
CA LEU A 74 26.05 0.81 -34.54
C LEU A 74 24.66 0.42 -34.04
N ASN A 75 24.34 -0.84 -34.34
CA ASN A 75 23.20 -1.68 -34.00
C ASN A 75 22.10 -1.13 -33.07
N ASP A 76 20.89 -1.24 -33.62
CA ASP A 76 19.63 -1.43 -32.90
C ASP A 76 19.72 -2.61 -31.92
N GLU A 77 20.04 -2.34 -30.66
CA GLU A 77 19.61 -3.19 -29.53
C GLU A 77 18.75 -2.35 -28.58
N LEU A 78 17.51 -2.13 -29.04
CA LEU A 78 16.27 -2.20 -28.27
C LEU A 78 16.34 -1.79 -26.79
N VAL A 79 16.12 -0.50 -26.55
CA VAL A 79 15.63 0.01 -25.27
C VAL A 79 14.32 -0.71 -24.93
N ASN A 80 14.35 -1.45 -23.83
CA ASN A 80 13.45 -2.53 -23.50
C ASN A 80 12.06 -2.03 -23.03
N HIS A 81 11.19 -1.68 -23.98
CA HIS A 81 9.74 -1.51 -23.76
C HIS A 81 9.03 -2.85 -23.43
N ASN A 82 9.71 -3.99 -23.60
CA ASN A 82 9.16 -5.33 -23.40
C ASN A 82 9.10 -5.77 -21.93
N VAL A 83 9.82 -5.13 -20.98
CA VAL A 83 9.83 -5.60 -19.58
C VAL A 83 8.50 -5.34 -18.86
N LYS A 84 7.86 -4.18 -19.07
CA LYS A 84 6.55 -3.89 -18.47
C LYS A 84 5.41 -4.67 -19.13
N LYS A 85 5.48 -4.84 -20.45
CA LYS A 85 4.49 -5.64 -21.20
C LYS A 85 4.61 -7.12 -20.84
N SER A 86 5.81 -7.69 -20.79
CA SER A 86 6.04 -9.09 -20.38
C SER A 86 5.67 -9.35 -18.92
N TYR A 87 5.93 -8.42 -17.99
CA TYR A 87 5.50 -8.57 -16.60
C TYR A 87 3.97 -8.59 -16.45
N LEU A 88 3.26 -7.73 -17.19
CA LEU A 88 1.79 -7.70 -17.19
C LEU A 88 1.18 -8.91 -17.91
N VAL A 89 1.80 -9.39 -19.00
CA VAL A 89 1.42 -10.63 -19.68
C VAL A 89 1.57 -11.83 -18.73
N ASN A 90 2.71 -11.96 -18.05
CA ASN A 90 2.95 -13.02 -17.05
C ASN A 90 2.01 -12.96 -15.82
N LEU A 91 1.44 -11.79 -15.53
CA LEU A 91 0.44 -11.63 -14.47
C LEU A 91 -0.97 -11.97 -14.96
N LYS A 92 -1.28 -11.67 -16.22
CA LYS A 92 -2.58 -11.99 -16.84
C LYS A 92 -2.84 -13.50 -16.82
N ASP A 93 -1.81 -14.30 -17.10
CA ASP A 93 -1.89 -15.77 -17.09
C ASP A 93 -2.08 -16.35 -15.68
N LYS A 94 -1.98 -15.53 -14.63
CA LYS A 94 -2.21 -15.93 -13.23
C LYS A 94 -3.56 -15.49 -12.67
N LEU A 95 -4.37 -14.78 -13.47
CA LEU A 95 -5.71 -14.35 -13.05
C LEU A 95 -6.70 -15.48 -13.22
N THR A 96 -7.54 -15.69 -12.21
CA THR A 96 -8.70 -16.60 -12.32
C THR A 96 -9.77 -15.99 -13.24
N ASP A 97 -10.68 -16.80 -13.75
CA ASP A 97 -11.79 -16.33 -14.61
C ASP A 97 -12.61 -15.22 -13.92
N GLU A 98 -12.91 -15.40 -12.62
CA GLU A 98 -13.60 -14.38 -11.80
C GLU A 98 -12.82 -13.06 -11.72
N GLN A 99 -11.49 -13.13 -11.66
CA GLN A 99 -10.63 -11.94 -11.64
C GLN A 99 -10.57 -11.26 -13.02
N GLN A 100 -10.59 -12.05 -14.11
CA GLN A 100 -10.63 -11.52 -15.47
C GLN A 100 -11.96 -10.79 -15.76
N GLU A 101 -13.10 -11.33 -15.32
CA GLU A 101 -14.41 -10.67 -15.43
C GLU A 101 -14.40 -9.27 -14.79
N VAL A 102 -13.74 -9.12 -13.64
CA VAL A 102 -13.59 -7.81 -12.98
C VAL A 102 -12.74 -6.86 -13.82
N VAL A 103 -11.61 -7.33 -14.36
CA VAL A 103 -10.72 -6.52 -15.22
C VAL A 103 -11.48 -6.00 -16.43
N GLU A 104 -12.25 -6.86 -17.09
CA GLU A 104 -13.07 -6.48 -18.26
C GLU A 104 -14.13 -5.44 -17.89
N ALA A 105 -14.81 -5.62 -16.75
CA ALA A 105 -15.79 -4.66 -16.27
C ALA A 105 -15.16 -3.32 -15.88
N VAL A 106 -13.91 -3.29 -15.41
CA VAL A 106 -13.17 -2.05 -15.15
C VAL A 106 -12.82 -1.30 -16.44
N ASN A 107 -12.87 -1.92 -17.62
CA ASN A 107 -12.72 -1.20 -18.89
C ASN A 107 -14.04 -0.59 -19.41
N THR A 108 -15.20 -0.93 -18.83
CA THR A 108 -16.48 -0.29 -19.18
C THR A 108 -16.69 1.00 -18.38
N ASN A 109 -17.75 1.77 -18.66
CA ASN A 109 -18.04 3.00 -17.89
C ASN A 109 -18.77 2.75 -16.55
N ASN A 110 -18.83 1.51 -16.07
CA ASN A 110 -19.55 1.17 -14.84
C ASN A 110 -18.72 1.45 -13.59
N ASN A 111 -19.39 1.86 -12.51
CA ASN A 111 -18.83 1.80 -11.16
C ASN A 111 -18.71 0.34 -10.72
N ILE A 112 -17.58 -0.05 -10.17
CA ILE A 112 -17.27 -1.43 -9.84
C ILE A 112 -17.10 -1.57 -8.33
N PHE A 113 -17.75 -2.57 -7.74
CA PHE A 113 -17.44 -3.05 -6.41
C PHE A 113 -17.09 -4.53 -6.51
N PHE A 114 -15.93 -4.92 -6.02
CA PHE A 114 -15.60 -6.34 -5.90
C PHE A 114 -15.17 -6.70 -4.49
N THR A 115 -15.57 -7.89 -4.09
CA THR A 115 -15.43 -8.39 -2.73
C THR A 115 -15.00 -9.86 -2.74
N GLY A 116 -14.89 -10.45 -1.55
CA GLY A 116 -14.56 -11.86 -1.35
C GLY A 116 -13.93 -12.08 0.01
N SER A 117 -13.88 -13.34 0.45
CA SER A 117 -13.24 -13.72 1.72
C SER A 117 -11.77 -13.30 1.78
N ALA A 118 -11.18 -13.31 2.96
CA ALA A 118 -9.76 -13.04 3.14
C ALA A 118 -8.91 -14.05 2.34
N GLY A 119 -7.90 -13.56 1.63
CA GLY A 119 -7.03 -14.43 0.84
C GLY A 119 -7.46 -14.67 -0.61
N THR A 120 -8.58 -14.10 -1.07
CA THR A 120 -9.08 -14.27 -2.46
C THR A 120 -8.35 -13.45 -3.54
N GLY A 121 -7.17 -12.89 -3.23
CA GLY A 121 -6.38 -12.14 -4.22
C GLY A 121 -6.85 -10.72 -4.53
N LYS A 122 -7.80 -10.15 -3.77
CA LYS A 122 -8.30 -8.76 -3.93
C LYS A 122 -7.21 -7.70 -4.19
N SER A 123 -6.22 -7.57 -3.29
CA SER A 123 -5.14 -6.58 -3.45
C SER A 123 -4.19 -6.90 -4.62
N PHE A 124 -4.06 -8.19 -5.00
CA PHE A 124 -3.31 -8.60 -6.18
C PHE A 124 -4.01 -8.16 -7.46
N LEU A 125 -5.33 -8.39 -7.54
CA LEU A 125 -6.18 -7.92 -8.63
C LEU A 125 -6.17 -6.40 -8.75
N LEU A 126 -6.28 -5.66 -7.63
CA LEU A 126 -6.16 -4.20 -7.63
C LEU A 126 -4.83 -3.72 -8.22
N ARG A 127 -3.71 -4.32 -7.83
CA ARG A 127 -2.40 -3.96 -8.39
C ARG A 127 -2.34 -4.20 -9.90
N TYR A 128 -2.95 -5.28 -10.38
CA TYR A 128 -3.05 -5.53 -11.82
C TYR A 128 -3.86 -4.41 -12.50
N ILE A 129 -5.06 -4.10 -11.98
CA ILE A 129 -5.95 -3.04 -12.50
C ILE A 129 -5.24 -1.68 -12.53
N VAL A 130 -4.57 -1.29 -11.44
CA VAL A 130 -3.84 -0.02 -11.34
C VAL A 130 -2.78 0.11 -12.44
N ASN A 131 -2.09 -0.99 -12.77
CA ASN A 131 -1.06 -0.98 -13.81
C ASN A 131 -1.62 -0.97 -15.24
N THR A 132 -2.89 -1.34 -15.43
CA THR A 132 -3.57 -1.29 -16.74
C THR A 132 -4.29 0.04 -17.00
N LEU A 133 -4.65 0.78 -15.95
CA LEU A 133 -5.36 2.05 -16.05
C LEU A 133 -4.42 3.24 -16.33
N PRO A 134 -4.92 4.31 -16.98
CA PRO A 134 -4.13 5.50 -17.25
C PRO A 134 -3.71 6.21 -15.94
N PRO A 135 -2.40 6.36 -15.66
CA PRO A 135 -1.92 6.82 -14.35
C PRO A 135 -2.17 8.31 -14.08
N ASP A 136 -2.41 9.11 -15.11
CA ASP A 136 -2.60 10.56 -14.98
C ASP A 136 -3.96 10.96 -14.42
N VAL A 137 -4.97 10.10 -14.60
CA VAL A 137 -6.36 10.37 -14.24
C VAL A 137 -6.92 9.36 -13.22
N THR A 138 -6.10 8.40 -12.80
CA THR A 138 -6.45 7.36 -11.84
C THR A 138 -5.84 7.68 -10.48
N MET A 139 -6.68 7.83 -9.47
CA MET A 139 -6.27 8.03 -8.09
C MET A 139 -6.42 6.73 -7.31
N VAL A 140 -5.31 6.25 -6.76
CA VAL A 140 -5.25 5.00 -5.98
C VAL A 140 -5.28 5.33 -4.50
N THR A 141 -6.32 4.87 -3.80
CA THR A 141 -6.51 5.15 -2.38
C THR A 141 -6.85 3.91 -1.57
N ALA A 142 -6.64 3.99 -0.26
CA ALA A 142 -7.13 3.00 0.70
C ALA A 142 -7.58 3.66 2.00
N SER A 143 -8.31 2.92 2.84
CA SER A 143 -8.74 3.41 4.16
C SER A 143 -7.59 3.61 5.15
N THR A 144 -6.49 2.84 5.04
CA THR A 144 -5.32 2.93 5.93
C THR A 144 -4.02 3.19 5.16
N GLY A 145 -3.03 3.82 5.81
CA GLY A 145 -1.72 4.07 5.21
C GLY A 145 -0.96 2.81 4.82
N ALA A 146 -1.09 1.73 5.61
CA ALA A 146 -0.47 0.45 5.30
C ALA A 146 -1.05 -0.18 4.03
N SER A 147 -2.38 -0.20 3.89
CA SER A 147 -3.06 -0.68 2.68
C SER A 147 -2.74 0.20 1.47
N ALA A 148 -2.73 1.51 1.64
CA ALA A 148 -2.39 2.46 0.58
C ALA A 148 -0.97 2.21 0.05
N CYS A 149 0.02 2.05 0.94
CA CYS A 149 1.40 1.73 0.57
C CYS A 149 1.48 0.39 -0.18
N LEU A 150 0.69 -0.61 0.22
CA LEU A 150 0.66 -1.91 -0.43
C LEU A 150 0.23 -1.83 -1.91
N ILE A 151 -0.66 -0.91 -2.27
CA ILE A 151 -1.14 -0.72 -3.65
C ILE A 151 -0.48 0.47 -4.36
N GLY A 152 0.53 1.11 -3.75
CA GLY A 152 1.24 2.26 -4.31
C GLY A 152 0.41 3.54 -4.36
N GLY A 153 -0.58 3.68 -3.48
CA GLY A 153 -1.49 4.82 -3.38
C GLY A 153 -1.29 5.67 -2.12
N VAL A 154 -2.28 6.52 -1.85
CA VAL A 154 -2.37 7.35 -0.63
C VAL A 154 -3.61 6.98 0.19
N THR A 155 -3.77 7.51 1.39
CA THR A 155 -5.03 7.33 2.14
C THR A 155 -6.15 8.13 1.47
N LEU A 156 -7.39 7.66 1.62
CA LEU A 156 -8.57 8.36 1.10
C LEU A 156 -8.69 9.78 1.69
N HIS A 157 -8.37 9.94 2.97
CA HIS A 157 -8.33 11.23 3.67
C HIS A 157 -7.35 12.22 3.02
N SER A 158 -6.13 11.75 2.72
CA SER A 158 -5.13 12.60 2.08
C SER A 158 -5.52 12.97 0.67
N PHE A 159 -6.11 12.04 -0.12
CA PHE A 159 -6.68 12.36 -1.42
C PHE A 159 -7.76 13.46 -1.32
N ALA A 160 -8.69 13.32 -0.38
CA ALA A 160 -9.80 14.25 -0.24
C ALA A 160 -9.35 15.65 0.19
N GLY A 161 -8.28 15.75 0.97
CA GLY A 161 -7.70 17.02 1.42
C GLY A 161 -8.52 17.73 2.50
N ILE A 162 -9.33 16.98 3.27
CA ILE A 162 -10.24 17.50 4.30
C ILE A 162 -9.87 17.07 5.73
N GLY A 163 -8.62 16.63 5.94
CA GLY A 163 -8.16 16.10 7.23
C GLY A 163 -8.89 14.81 7.61
N ASN A 164 -9.24 14.68 8.89
CA ASN A 164 -9.92 13.48 9.44
C ASN A 164 -11.40 13.38 9.04
N GLY A 165 -11.92 14.32 8.24
CA GLY A 165 -13.32 14.29 7.82
C GLY A 165 -14.33 14.74 8.87
N GLU A 166 -13.89 15.24 10.04
CA GLU A 166 -14.76 15.75 11.11
C GLU A 166 -15.29 17.17 10.82
N CYS A 167 -14.78 17.84 9.78
CA CYS A 167 -15.25 19.17 9.40
C CYS A 167 -16.70 19.14 8.89
N THR A 168 -17.36 20.31 8.91
CA THR A 168 -18.65 20.48 8.23
C THR A 168 -18.51 20.31 6.72
N ILE A 169 -19.63 20.12 6.02
CA ILE A 169 -19.63 19.92 4.56
C ILE A 169 -19.12 21.19 3.87
N GLU A 170 -19.56 22.37 4.33
CA GLU A 170 -19.18 23.67 3.77
C GLU A 170 -17.68 23.89 3.90
N ARG A 171 -17.13 23.62 5.10
CA ARG A 171 -15.69 23.73 5.34
C ARG A 171 -14.91 22.69 4.53
N GLY A 172 -15.44 21.47 4.39
CA GLY A 172 -14.85 20.44 3.55
C GLY A 172 -14.77 20.86 2.08
N ILE A 173 -15.84 21.45 1.54
CA ILE A 173 -15.89 22.00 0.18
C ILE A 173 -14.86 23.13 0.03
N GLU A 174 -14.78 24.05 0.98
CA GLU A 174 -13.81 25.15 0.97
C GLU A 174 -12.36 24.61 0.94
N MET A 175 -12.05 23.64 1.79
CA MET A 175 -10.73 22.99 1.85
C MET A 175 -10.40 22.26 0.54
N ALA A 176 -11.35 21.51 -0.01
CA ALA A 176 -11.19 20.78 -1.26
C ALA A 176 -11.16 21.71 -2.49
N SER A 177 -11.71 22.92 -2.38
CA SER A 177 -11.73 23.95 -3.43
C SER A 177 -10.44 24.76 -3.51
N LYS A 178 -9.52 24.62 -2.54
CA LYS A 178 -8.17 25.20 -2.62
C LYS A 178 -7.46 24.71 -3.89
N SER A 179 -6.71 25.62 -4.53
CA SER A 179 -6.25 25.44 -5.93
C SER A 179 -5.57 24.10 -6.21
N SER A 180 -4.70 23.62 -5.31
CA SER A 180 -3.96 22.37 -5.49
C SER A 180 -4.84 21.13 -5.33
N THR A 181 -5.66 21.03 -4.28
CA THR A 181 -6.58 19.90 -4.04
C THR A 181 -7.70 19.86 -5.08
N ALA A 182 -8.22 21.03 -5.48
CA ALA A 182 -9.29 21.13 -6.45
C ALA A 182 -8.85 20.61 -7.84
N GLN A 183 -7.59 20.84 -8.22
CA GLN A 183 -7.02 20.27 -9.44
C GLN A 183 -7.01 18.75 -9.40
N VAL A 184 -6.69 18.14 -8.25
CA VAL A 184 -6.72 16.67 -8.08
C VAL A 184 -8.12 16.12 -8.28
N TRP A 185 -9.12 16.72 -7.62
CA TRP A 185 -10.52 16.34 -7.78
C TRP A 185 -11.01 16.49 -9.22
N ARG A 186 -10.64 17.56 -9.92
CA ARG A 186 -11.03 17.80 -11.32
C ARG A 186 -10.32 16.89 -12.31
N LYS A 187 -9.04 16.59 -12.10
CA LYS A 187 -8.25 15.69 -12.96
C LYS A 187 -8.64 14.22 -12.77
N CYS A 188 -9.06 13.83 -11.57
CA CYS A 188 -9.50 12.47 -11.26
C CYS A 188 -10.68 12.06 -12.14
N LYS A 189 -10.50 10.99 -12.93
CA LYS A 189 -11.58 10.31 -13.68
C LYS A 189 -11.93 8.97 -13.06
N ILE A 190 -10.95 8.30 -12.43
CA ILE A 190 -11.12 7.00 -11.79
C ILE A 190 -10.57 7.09 -10.36
N LEU A 191 -11.40 6.77 -9.36
CA LEU A 191 -11.02 6.68 -7.96
C LEU A 191 -11.10 5.22 -7.50
N ILE A 192 -9.96 4.68 -7.11
CA ILE A 192 -9.83 3.35 -6.53
C ILE A 192 -9.80 3.48 -5.02
N ILE A 193 -10.60 2.68 -4.30
CA ILE A 193 -10.60 2.63 -2.83
C ILE A 193 -10.49 1.18 -2.37
N ASP A 194 -9.34 0.82 -1.80
CA ASP A 194 -9.12 -0.47 -1.13
C ASP A 194 -9.53 -0.41 0.35
N GLU A 195 -9.92 -1.57 0.89
CA GLU A 195 -10.43 -1.75 2.24
C GLU A 195 -11.61 -0.80 2.56
N ILE A 196 -12.59 -0.75 1.65
CA ILE A 196 -13.81 0.08 1.77
C ILE A 196 -14.63 -0.22 3.03
N SER A 197 -14.45 -1.41 3.64
CA SER A 197 -15.17 -1.81 4.86
C SER A 197 -14.91 -0.89 6.04
N MET A 198 -13.76 -0.23 6.06
CA MET A 198 -13.34 0.67 7.13
C MET A 198 -13.70 2.14 6.85
N VAL A 199 -14.33 2.43 5.71
CA VAL A 199 -14.79 3.77 5.37
C VAL A 199 -16.19 3.97 5.93
N ASP A 200 -16.35 5.00 6.76
CA ASP A 200 -17.62 5.37 7.35
C ASP A 200 -18.59 5.93 6.29
N GLY A 201 -19.86 5.58 6.41
CA GLY A 201 -20.91 5.96 5.47
C GLY A 201 -21.15 7.48 5.41
N GLU A 202 -21.08 8.19 6.55
CA GLU A 202 -21.23 9.66 6.53
C GLU A 202 -20.04 10.31 5.83
N TYR A 203 -18.84 9.76 6.03
CA TYR A 203 -17.66 10.21 5.31
C TYR A 203 -17.79 9.97 3.80
N PHE A 204 -18.31 8.81 3.39
CA PHE A 204 -18.58 8.50 1.98
C PHE A 204 -19.60 9.45 1.34
N GLU A 205 -20.72 9.74 2.01
CA GLU A 205 -21.71 10.74 1.54
C GLU A 205 -21.12 12.16 1.50
N LYS A 206 -20.24 12.51 2.44
CA LYS A 206 -19.53 13.80 2.46
C LYS A 206 -18.58 13.94 1.26
N LEU A 207 -17.84 12.90 0.92
CA LEU A 207 -16.96 12.89 -0.25
C LEU A 207 -17.74 13.08 -1.55
N ASP A 208 -18.91 12.46 -1.69
CA ASP A 208 -19.80 12.66 -2.83
C ASP A 208 -20.22 14.13 -2.98
N LYS A 209 -20.71 14.75 -1.91
CA LYS A 209 -21.09 16.18 -1.91
C LYS A 209 -19.93 17.09 -2.29
N ILE A 210 -18.75 16.82 -1.76
CA ILE A 210 -17.53 17.57 -2.09
C ILE A 210 -17.16 17.39 -3.56
N ALA A 211 -17.21 16.15 -4.07
CA ALA A 211 -16.90 15.86 -5.46
C ALA A 211 -17.87 16.58 -6.41
N LYS A 212 -19.17 16.54 -6.12
CA LYS A 212 -20.22 17.26 -6.87
C LYS A 212 -19.96 18.76 -6.91
N ALA A 213 -19.66 19.38 -5.75
CA ALA A 213 -19.40 20.81 -5.64
C ALA A 213 -18.11 21.23 -6.38
N VAL A 214 -16.99 20.54 -6.16
CA VAL A 214 -15.68 20.92 -6.73
C VAL A 214 -15.64 20.73 -8.25
N ARG A 215 -16.35 19.70 -8.75
CA ARG A 215 -16.40 19.35 -10.18
C ARG A 215 -17.59 19.98 -10.92
N LYS A 216 -18.54 20.58 -10.19
CA LYS A 216 -19.78 21.16 -10.72
C LYS A 216 -20.57 20.17 -11.57
N ARG A 217 -20.79 18.98 -11.02
CA ARG A 217 -21.57 17.90 -11.66
C ARG A 217 -22.43 17.22 -10.60
N ASP A 218 -23.72 17.05 -10.87
CA ASP A 218 -24.66 16.44 -9.93
C ASP A 218 -24.68 14.90 -9.97
N GLU A 219 -23.94 14.31 -10.92
CA GLU A 219 -23.70 12.87 -10.97
C GLU A 219 -23.02 12.37 -9.67
N PRO A 220 -23.23 11.10 -9.26
CA PRO A 220 -22.54 10.51 -8.11
C PRO A 220 -21.02 10.70 -8.20
N PHE A 221 -20.41 11.13 -7.10
CA PHE A 221 -19.01 11.53 -6.99
C PHE A 221 -18.56 12.54 -8.06
N GLY A 222 -19.45 13.41 -8.53
CA GLY A 222 -19.16 14.37 -9.60
C GLY A 222 -18.80 13.70 -10.93
N GLY A 223 -19.34 12.51 -11.19
CA GLY A 223 -19.08 11.73 -12.41
C GLY A 223 -17.71 11.03 -12.42
N ILE A 224 -17.09 10.85 -11.25
CA ILE A 224 -15.88 10.03 -11.12
C ILE A 224 -16.28 8.56 -11.14
N LYS A 225 -15.61 7.75 -11.97
CA LYS A 225 -15.74 6.30 -11.94
C LYS A 225 -15.13 5.75 -10.65
N LEU A 226 -15.91 4.98 -9.92
CA LEU A 226 -15.46 4.32 -8.68
C LEU A 226 -15.09 2.86 -8.93
N VAL A 227 -13.96 2.44 -8.37
CA VAL A 227 -13.53 1.03 -8.30
C VAL A 227 -13.22 0.71 -6.85
N LEU A 228 -14.15 0.02 -6.19
CA LEU A 228 -14.12 -0.25 -4.76
C LEU A 228 -13.78 -1.72 -4.48
N CYS A 229 -12.98 -1.95 -3.45
CA CYS A 229 -12.57 -3.27 -3.02
C CYS A 229 -12.59 -3.37 -1.50
N GLY A 230 -13.05 -4.50 -0.97
CA GLY A 230 -12.99 -4.80 0.46
C GLY A 230 -13.92 -5.95 0.85
N ASP A 231 -13.92 -6.28 2.14
CA ASP A 231 -14.85 -7.28 2.71
C ASP A 231 -15.51 -6.68 3.96
N PHE A 232 -16.81 -6.36 3.89
CA PHE A 232 -17.55 -5.77 5.01
C PHE A 232 -17.68 -6.72 6.21
N LEU A 233 -17.42 -8.03 6.06
CA LEU A 233 -17.36 -8.99 7.18
C LEU A 233 -16.01 -8.95 7.92
N GLN A 234 -15.04 -8.15 7.45
CA GLN A 234 -13.80 -7.85 8.17
C GLN A 234 -14.03 -6.72 9.19
N LEU A 235 -13.06 -5.80 9.35
CA LEU A 235 -13.18 -4.71 10.31
C LEU A 235 -14.15 -3.63 9.79
N PRO A 236 -15.07 -3.16 10.65
CA PRO A 236 -15.95 -2.02 10.36
C PRO A 236 -15.19 -0.68 10.45
N PRO A 237 -15.84 0.44 10.11
CA PRO A 237 -15.27 1.77 10.29
C PRO A 237 -14.93 2.07 11.75
N VAL A 238 -13.77 2.68 11.99
CA VAL A 238 -13.31 3.05 13.34
C VAL A 238 -13.91 4.41 13.72
N LYS A 239 -15.04 4.42 14.43
CA LYS A 239 -15.69 5.64 14.95
C LYS A 239 -16.15 5.42 16.38
N GLN A 240 -16.03 6.45 17.22
CA GLN A 240 -16.65 6.43 18.54
C GLN A 240 -18.16 6.63 18.37
N GLY A 241 -18.97 5.60 18.65
CA GLY A 241 -20.43 5.64 18.53
C GLY A 241 -20.99 4.80 17.37
N LYS A 242 -22.20 5.12 16.93
CA LYS A 242 -22.84 4.41 15.81
C LYS A 242 -22.13 4.77 14.50
N SER A 243 -21.41 3.82 13.92
CA SER A 243 -20.92 3.92 12.54
C SER A 243 -21.94 3.32 11.58
N ARG A 244 -21.98 3.86 10.36
CA ARG A 244 -22.83 3.36 9.27
C ARG A 244 -21.90 2.84 8.18
N PHE A 245 -22.21 1.69 7.59
CA PHE A 245 -21.43 1.20 6.46
C PHE A 245 -21.73 1.98 5.18
N CYS A 246 -20.75 2.05 4.28
CA CYS A 246 -20.92 2.68 2.96
C CYS A 246 -22.14 2.13 2.20
N PHE A 247 -22.39 0.82 2.24
CA PHE A 247 -23.51 0.20 1.52
C PHE A 247 -24.91 0.57 2.07
N GLN A 248 -24.99 1.07 3.30
CA GLN A 248 -26.24 1.60 3.89
C GLN A 248 -26.53 3.03 3.38
N THR A 249 -25.55 3.61 2.68
CA THR A 249 -25.53 4.74 1.76
C THR A 249 -26.75 5.11 0.89
N LYS A 250 -27.25 6.36 0.88
CA LYS A 250 -28.02 6.80 -0.31
C LYS A 250 -27.10 6.92 -1.52
N THR A 251 -25.95 7.57 -1.32
CA THR A 251 -24.89 7.71 -2.33
C THR A 251 -24.44 6.36 -2.90
N TRP A 252 -24.29 5.32 -2.07
CA TRP A 252 -23.94 3.98 -2.55
C TRP A 252 -24.97 3.42 -3.54
N ALA A 253 -26.27 3.57 -3.24
CA ALA A 253 -27.34 3.14 -4.13
C ALA A 253 -27.34 3.93 -5.46
N GLU A 254 -27.10 5.24 -5.40
CA GLU A 254 -26.99 6.13 -6.57
C GLU A 254 -25.80 5.78 -7.46
N CYS A 255 -24.69 5.31 -6.88
CA CYS A 255 -23.50 4.90 -7.64
C CYS A 255 -23.73 3.67 -8.52
N ARG A 256 -24.78 2.87 -8.29
CA ARG A 256 -25.16 1.70 -9.13
C ARG A 256 -23.98 0.78 -9.44
N PHE A 257 -23.30 0.30 -8.40
CA PHE A 257 -22.14 -0.57 -8.56
C PHE A 257 -22.49 -1.90 -9.25
N ARG A 258 -21.72 -2.25 -10.29
CA ARG A 258 -21.62 -3.63 -10.76
C ARG A 258 -20.76 -4.41 -9.76
N CYS A 259 -21.35 -5.46 -9.20
CA CYS A 259 -20.78 -6.17 -8.07
C CYS A 259 -20.18 -7.51 -8.46
N PHE A 260 -19.03 -7.86 -7.89
CA PHE A 260 -18.35 -9.14 -8.12
C PHE A 260 -17.92 -9.77 -6.80
N ASN A 261 -18.06 -11.08 -6.66
CA ASN A 261 -17.68 -11.82 -5.46
C ASN A 261 -16.64 -12.88 -5.82
N LEU A 262 -15.38 -12.64 -5.41
CA LEU A 262 -14.25 -13.56 -5.62
C LEU A 262 -14.34 -14.70 -4.60
N LYS A 263 -14.42 -15.94 -5.10
CA LYS A 263 -14.63 -17.14 -4.26
C LYS A 263 -13.35 -17.92 -4.01
N PHE A 264 -12.43 -17.92 -4.97
CA PHE A 264 -11.22 -18.74 -4.88
C PHE A 264 -10.21 -18.15 -3.87
N VAL A 265 -9.86 -18.92 -2.84
CA VAL A 265 -8.90 -18.52 -1.79
C VAL A 265 -7.50 -18.98 -2.19
N HIS A 266 -6.57 -18.03 -2.35
CA HIS A 266 -5.17 -18.30 -2.73
C HIS A 266 -4.20 -18.38 -1.55
N ARG A 267 -4.55 -17.78 -0.40
CA ARG A 267 -3.61 -17.61 0.73
C ARG A 267 -3.44 -18.90 1.53
N GLN A 268 -4.53 -19.60 1.78
CA GLN A 268 -4.55 -20.87 2.50
C GLN A 268 -4.64 -22.00 1.49
N SER A 269 -3.81 -23.03 1.67
CA SER A 269 -3.86 -24.26 0.85
C SER A 269 -4.72 -25.36 1.48
N ASP A 270 -5.03 -25.25 2.78
CA ASP A 270 -5.78 -26.24 3.54
C ASP A 270 -7.29 -25.97 3.44
N ASN A 271 -8.01 -26.89 2.78
CA ASN A 271 -9.47 -26.81 2.60
C ASN A 271 -10.23 -26.82 3.93
N GLU A 272 -9.74 -27.54 4.94
CA GLU A 272 -10.37 -27.57 6.25
C GLU A 272 -10.25 -26.21 6.92
N PHE A 273 -9.05 -25.62 6.90
CA PHE A 273 -8.83 -24.30 7.46
C PHE A 273 -9.61 -23.21 6.69
N ILE A 274 -9.74 -23.32 5.37
CA ILE A 274 -10.59 -22.43 4.57
C ILE A 274 -12.06 -22.51 5.02
N LYS A 275 -12.58 -23.72 5.27
CA LYS A 275 -13.94 -23.91 5.78
C LYS A 275 -14.13 -23.24 7.14
N ILE A 276 -13.19 -23.45 8.06
CA ILE A 276 -13.18 -22.81 9.39
C ILE A 276 -13.19 -21.28 9.25
N LEU A 277 -12.37 -20.71 8.37
CA LEU A 277 -12.32 -19.26 8.16
C LEU A 277 -13.63 -18.70 7.58
N ASN A 278 -14.32 -19.45 6.72
CA ASN A 278 -15.62 -19.04 6.20
C ASN A 278 -16.74 -19.13 7.26
N GLU A 279 -16.71 -20.14 8.13
CA GLU A 279 -17.59 -20.22 9.30
C GLU A 279 -17.39 -19.02 10.24
N LEU A 280 -16.12 -18.68 10.52
CA LEU A 280 -15.74 -17.50 11.31
C LEU A 280 -16.19 -16.20 10.66
N ARG A 281 -16.07 -16.09 9.33
CA ARG A 281 -16.50 -14.92 8.54
C ARG A 281 -17.98 -14.61 8.71
N LEU A 282 -18.82 -15.65 8.80
CA LEU A 282 -20.27 -15.53 8.99
C LEU A 282 -20.69 -15.51 10.47
N GLY A 283 -19.76 -15.73 11.40
CA GLY A 283 -20.04 -15.80 12.83
C GLY A 283 -20.78 -17.07 13.26
N ASN A 284 -20.87 -18.09 12.40
CA ASN A 284 -21.54 -19.35 12.72
C ASN A 284 -20.51 -20.47 12.88
N ILE A 285 -20.05 -20.69 14.12
CA ILE A 285 -19.06 -21.73 14.44
C ILE A 285 -19.76 -23.00 14.91
N ASP A 286 -19.52 -24.09 14.19
CA ASP A 286 -19.92 -25.44 14.61
C ASP A 286 -19.14 -25.90 15.86
N PRO A 287 -19.74 -26.68 16.78
CA PRO A 287 -19.03 -27.16 17.97
C PRO A 287 -17.74 -27.92 17.66
N VAL A 288 -17.68 -28.67 16.55
CA VAL A 288 -16.45 -29.38 16.13
C VAL A 288 -15.34 -28.39 15.78
N THR A 289 -15.67 -27.34 15.03
CA THR A 289 -14.73 -26.25 14.72
C THR A 289 -14.25 -25.55 15.99
N ALA A 290 -15.14 -25.29 16.95
CA ALA A 290 -14.77 -24.67 18.22
C ALA A 290 -13.76 -25.51 19.02
N ILE A 291 -13.92 -26.85 19.05
CA ILE A 291 -12.97 -27.76 19.70
C ILE A 291 -11.61 -27.69 19.01
N LYS A 292 -11.57 -27.71 17.67
CA LYS A 292 -10.33 -27.60 16.89
C LYS A 292 -9.61 -26.28 17.14
N LEU A 293 -10.34 -25.17 17.18
CA LEU A 293 -9.77 -23.85 17.48
C LEU A 293 -9.20 -23.79 18.90
N LYS A 294 -9.89 -24.37 19.89
CA LYS A 294 -9.37 -24.47 21.27
C LYS A 294 -8.10 -25.33 21.36
N ALA A 295 -8.05 -26.43 20.60
CA ALA A 295 -6.88 -27.30 20.56
C ALA A 295 -5.61 -26.59 20.05
N THR A 296 -5.74 -25.52 19.25
CA THR A 296 -4.58 -24.74 18.78
C THR A 296 -3.78 -24.05 19.89
N ALA A 297 -4.32 -23.94 21.11
CA ALA A 297 -3.62 -23.35 22.24
C ALA A 297 -2.31 -24.10 22.58
N SER A 298 -2.25 -25.42 22.32
CA SER A 298 -1.07 -26.26 22.55
C SER A 298 -0.09 -26.28 21.38
N ASN A 299 -0.36 -25.57 20.27
CA ASN A 299 0.53 -25.54 19.12
C ASN A 299 1.88 -24.91 19.48
N LEU A 300 2.97 -25.66 19.23
CA LEU A 300 4.34 -25.18 19.38
C LEU A 300 4.75 -24.40 18.13
N LEU A 301 4.77 -23.07 18.24
CA LEU A 301 5.05 -22.16 17.13
C LEU A 301 6.47 -21.58 17.12
N GLU A 302 7.26 -21.84 18.16
CA GLU A 302 8.60 -21.27 18.31
C GLU A 302 9.61 -22.06 17.48
N GLN A 303 10.34 -21.37 16.61
CA GLN A 303 11.39 -21.95 15.78
C GLN A 303 12.57 -20.98 15.72
N ASN A 304 13.79 -21.47 15.96
CA ASN A 304 15.04 -20.69 15.89
C ASN A 304 15.06 -19.41 16.74
N GLY A 305 14.39 -19.43 17.91
CA GLY A 305 14.27 -18.26 18.79
C GLY A 305 13.34 -17.15 18.28
N ILE A 306 12.62 -17.39 17.17
CA ILE A 306 11.58 -16.50 16.67
C ILE A 306 10.25 -16.91 17.31
N VAL A 307 9.70 -16.02 18.14
CA VAL A 307 8.41 -16.23 18.82
C VAL A 307 7.27 -15.84 17.86
N PRO A 308 6.12 -16.52 17.88
CA PRO A 308 4.95 -16.07 17.12
C PRO A 308 4.58 -14.64 17.50
N THR A 309 4.23 -13.86 16.48
CA THR A 309 3.77 -12.49 16.68
C THR A 309 2.37 -12.52 17.27
N ARG A 310 2.18 -11.83 18.39
CA ARG A 310 0.89 -11.73 19.06
C ARG A 310 0.00 -10.67 18.41
N LEU A 311 -1.19 -11.05 17.99
CA LEU A 311 -2.23 -10.12 17.55
C LEU A 311 -3.10 -9.72 18.74
N CYS A 312 -3.11 -8.42 19.02
CA CYS A 312 -3.87 -7.80 20.08
C CYS A 312 -5.10 -7.09 19.53
N CYS A 313 -6.18 -7.07 20.30
CA CYS A 313 -7.39 -6.34 19.92
C CYS A 313 -7.16 -4.81 19.91
N ARG A 314 -6.35 -4.30 20.84
CA ARG A 314 -6.04 -2.87 20.99
C ARG A 314 -4.60 -2.55 20.58
N THR A 315 -4.39 -1.38 19.98
CA THR A 315 -3.05 -0.90 19.60
C THR A 315 -2.18 -0.59 20.82
N ALA A 316 -2.77 -0.08 21.90
CA ALA A 316 -2.07 0.20 23.15
C ALA A 316 -1.46 -1.07 23.76
N ASP A 317 -2.21 -2.18 23.78
CA ASP A 317 -1.72 -3.47 24.29
C ASP A 317 -0.50 -3.95 23.49
N ALA A 318 -0.56 -3.87 22.16
CA ALA A 318 0.57 -4.25 21.30
C ALA A 318 1.80 -3.35 21.50
N GLN A 319 1.59 -2.04 21.68
CA GLN A 319 2.68 -1.10 21.96
C GLN A 319 3.33 -1.38 23.31
N MET A 320 2.54 -1.62 24.35
CA MET A 320 3.03 -1.94 25.69
C MET A 320 3.85 -3.23 25.69
N ILE A 321 3.39 -4.29 25.00
CA ILE A 321 4.15 -5.54 24.87
C ILE A 321 5.49 -5.30 24.17
N ASN A 322 5.49 -4.59 23.05
CA ASN A 322 6.72 -4.31 22.31
C ASN A 322 7.70 -3.45 23.13
N GLN A 323 7.20 -2.43 23.85
CA GLN A 323 8.00 -1.55 24.70
C GLN A 323 8.60 -2.31 25.89
N LYS A 324 7.81 -3.15 26.56
CA LYS A 324 8.30 -3.99 27.64
C LYS A 324 9.39 -4.95 27.13
N LYS A 325 9.13 -5.66 26.02
CA LYS A 325 10.08 -6.62 25.46
C LYS A 325 11.40 -5.99 25.01
N ILE A 326 11.38 -4.80 24.40
CA ILE A 326 12.61 -4.10 24.03
C ILE A 326 13.34 -3.52 25.26
N PHE A 327 12.61 -3.12 26.29
CA PHE A 327 13.20 -2.62 27.53
C PHE A 327 13.93 -3.75 28.27
N ASP A 328 13.29 -4.91 28.42
CA ASP A 328 13.80 -6.09 29.12
C ASP A 328 15.04 -6.70 28.44
N LEU A 329 15.27 -6.43 27.15
CA LEU A 329 16.45 -6.92 26.44
C LEU A 329 17.73 -6.24 26.96
N PRO A 330 18.78 -7.01 27.27
CA PRO A 330 20.08 -6.46 27.62
C PRO A 330 20.79 -5.86 26.39
N GLY A 331 21.85 -5.09 26.64
CA GLY A 331 22.73 -4.58 25.60
C GLY A 331 22.45 -3.14 25.16
N LYS A 332 23.29 -2.68 24.23
CA LYS A 332 23.31 -1.30 23.76
C LYS A 332 22.05 -0.95 22.96
N VAL A 333 21.52 0.23 23.21
CA VAL A 333 20.39 0.80 22.46
C VAL A 333 20.91 1.47 21.18
N TYR A 334 20.35 1.07 20.03
CA TYR A 334 20.61 1.68 18.73
C TYR A 334 19.39 2.48 18.30
N LYS A 335 19.58 3.76 18.01
CA LYS A 335 18.52 4.68 17.58
C LYS A 335 18.71 5.02 16.10
N PHE A 336 17.65 4.85 15.32
CA PHE A 336 17.59 5.12 13.90
C PHE A 336 16.63 6.27 13.64
N GLU A 337 17.15 7.42 13.23
CA GLU A 337 16.36 8.57 12.81
C GLU A 337 16.17 8.56 11.29
N ALA A 338 14.94 8.81 10.85
CA ALA A 338 14.59 8.86 9.45
C ALA A 338 15.09 10.14 8.79
N PHE A 339 15.48 10.05 7.52
CA PHE A 339 15.76 11.20 6.68
C PHE A 339 14.54 11.53 5.82
N ASP A 340 13.88 12.65 6.11
CA ASP A 340 12.64 13.10 5.48
C ASP A 340 12.91 14.25 4.49
N SER A 341 12.34 14.17 3.29
CA SER A 341 12.39 15.25 2.29
C SER A 341 11.11 16.10 2.27
N GLY A 342 10.26 15.98 3.28
CA GLY A 342 8.96 16.65 3.37
C GLY A 342 8.38 16.61 4.80
N PRO A 343 7.14 17.07 5.00
CA PRO A 343 6.54 17.14 6.34
C PRO A 343 6.45 15.76 7.00
N THR A 344 7.13 15.61 8.15
CA THR A 344 7.21 14.34 8.90
C THR A 344 5.83 13.77 9.23
N LYS A 345 4.87 14.60 9.65
CA LYS A 345 3.51 14.15 10.00
C LYS A 345 2.83 13.43 8.83
N THR A 346 2.91 14.01 7.64
CA THR A 346 2.41 13.40 6.40
C THR A 346 3.12 12.08 6.10
N LEU A 347 4.44 12.02 6.29
CA LEU A 347 5.21 10.79 6.09
C LEU A 347 4.88 9.70 7.13
N ASP A 348 4.59 10.05 8.38
CA ASP A 348 4.16 9.08 9.41
C ASP A 348 2.82 8.41 9.05
N ASP A 349 1.90 9.17 8.43
CA ASP A 349 0.59 8.65 8.01
C ASP A 349 0.66 7.80 6.72
N HIS A 350 1.66 8.06 5.87
CA HIS A 350 1.80 7.43 4.55
C HIS A 350 2.88 6.37 4.43
N THR A 351 3.76 6.24 5.43
CA THR A 351 4.83 5.25 5.41
C THR A 351 4.66 4.26 6.56
N PRO A 352 5.01 2.97 6.36
CA PRO A 352 4.88 1.97 7.41
C PRO A 352 5.95 2.09 8.50
N VAL A 353 6.96 2.95 8.29
CA VAL A 353 8.12 3.17 9.13
C VAL A 353 7.98 4.44 9.96
N ALA A 354 8.35 4.37 11.23
CA ALA A 354 8.33 5.51 12.13
C ALA A 354 9.52 6.46 11.87
N LYS A 355 9.35 7.74 12.20
CA LYS A 355 10.45 8.72 12.18
C LYS A 355 11.65 8.26 13.01
N SER A 356 11.41 7.87 14.26
CA SER A 356 12.44 7.38 15.17
C SER A 356 12.16 5.90 15.46
N PHE A 357 13.19 5.07 15.34
CA PHE A 357 13.09 3.64 15.59
C PHE A 357 14.24 3.17 16.47
N VAL A 358 13.91 2.38 17.50
CA VAL A 358 14.89 1.91 18.49
C VAL A 358 15.00 0.39 18.41
N LEU A 359 16.23 -0.11 18.41
CA LEU A 359 16.54 -1.54 18.41
C LEU A 359 17.63 -1.88 19.43
N LYS A 360 17.65 -3.14 19.83
CA LYS A 360 18.71 -3.80 20.61
C LYS A 360 19.00 -5.16 19.97
N SER A 361 20.17 -5.74 20.27
CA SER A 361 20.45 -7.13 19.92
C SER A 361 19.44 -8.05 20.62
N GLY A 362 18.98 -9.10 19.94
CA GLY A 362 17.89 -9.97 20.38
C GLY A 362 16.48 -9.42 20.07
N ALA A 363 16.35 -8.21 19.51
CA ALA A 363 15.04 -7.68 19.17
C ALA A 363 14.35 -8.47 18.04
N GLN A 364 13.09 -8.82 18.24
CA GLN A 364 12.27 -9.44 17.19
C GLN A 364 11.69 -8.37 16.28
N VAL A 365 11.95 -8.51 14.98
CA VAL A 365 11.58 -7.53 13.96
C VAL A 365 10.83 -8.17 12.80
N MET A 366 10.08 -7.35 12.09
CA MET A 366 9.41 -7.68 10.84
C MET A 366 9.90 -6.73 9.75
N LEU A 367 10.15 -7.30 8.58
CA LEU A 367 10.52 -6.58 7.37
C LEU A 367 9.28 -5.94 6.74
N LEU A 368 9.35 -4.65 6.43
CA LEU A 368 8.24 -3.87 5.90
C LEU A 368 8.28 -3.64 4.38
N LYS A 369 9.34 -4.11 3.72
CA LYS A 369 9.57 -3.91 2.28
C LYS A 369 10.18 -5.17 1.67
N ASN A 370 9.76 -5.53 0.45
CA ASN A 370 10.38 -6.65 -0.27
C ASN A 370 11.82 -6.26 -0.64
N ILE A 371 12.80 -7.05 -0.19
CA ILE A 371 14.22 -6.88 -0.55
C ILE A 371 14.61 -7.92 -1.60
N SER A 372 14.36 -9.20 -1.30
CA SER A 372 14.66 -10.32 -2.19
C SER A 372 13.59 -11.38 -2.06
N VAL A 373 12.74 -11.50 -3.08
CA VAL A 373 11.64 -12.49 -3.10
C VAL A 373 12.20 -13.91 -3.17
N SER A 374 13.25 -14.14 -3.97
CA SER A 374 13.89 -15.46 -4.13
C SER A 374 14.52 -15.95 -2.82
N SER A 375 15.03 -15.05 -1.99
CA SER A 375 15.61 -15.37 -0.67
C SER A 375 14.59 -15.40 0.47
N GLY A 376 13.29 -15.22 0.16
CA GLY A 376 12.22 -15.17 1.16
C GLY A 376 12.15 -13.87 1.98
N LEU A 377 12.91 -12.83 1.61
CA LEU A 377 12.92 -11.52 2.25
C LEU A 377 11.80 -10.63 1.69
N VAL A 378 10.58 -10.98 2.08
CA VAL A 378 9.35 -10.31 1.67
C VAL A 378 8.77 -9.46 2.81
N ASN A 379 7.89 -8.52 2.49
CA ASN A 379 7.12 -7.78 3.47
C ASN A 379 6.33 -8.76 4.36
N GLY A 380 6.50 -8.64 5.68
CA GLY A 380 5.98 -9.58 6.67
C GLY A 380 6.99 -10.62 7.15
N ALA A 381 8.15 -10.76 6.49
CA ALA A 381 9.19 -11.68 6.93
C ALA A 381 9.70 -11.29 8.32
N ARG A 382 9.80 -12.27 9.22
CA ARG A 382 10.22 -12.06 10.62
C ARG A 382 11.62 -12.57 10.86
N GLY A 383 12.30 -11.90 11.77
CA GLY A 383 13.61 -12.30 12.22
C GLY A 383 13.97 -11.71 13.57
N VAL A 384 15.14 -12.09 14.05
CA VAL A 384 15.73 -11.60 15.29
C VAL A 384 17.03 -10.87 14.94
N VAL A 385 17.20 -9.67 15.47
CA VAL A 385 18.45 -8.92 15.37
C VAL A 385 19.53 -9.70 16.11
N LYS A 386 20.55 -10.20 15.42
CA LYS A 386 21.66 -10.91 16.05
C LYS A 386 22.74 -9.95 16.50
N ASP A 387 23.06 -9.00 15.64
CA ASP A 387 24.10 -8.02 15.91
C ASP A 387 23.91 -6.77 15.03
N PHE A 388 24.81 -5.81 15.14
CA PHE A 388 24.91 -4.64 14.28
C PHE A 388 26.26 -4.64 13.58
N ASP A 389 26.29 -4.23 12.31
CA ASP A 389 27.55 -4.10 11.58
C ASP A 389 28.39 -2.92 12.12
N LYS A 390 29.60 -2.76 11.57
CA LYS A 390 30.52 -1.66 11.94
C LYS A 390 29.92 -0.27 11.73
N ASN A 391 28.91 -0.14 10.88
CA ASN A 391 28.21 1.10 10.56
C ASN A 391 26.92 1.27 11.39
N GLY A 392 26.62 0.35 12.30
CA GLY A 392 25.41 0.35 13.12
C GLY A 392 24.15 -0.17 12.41
N SER A 393 24.27 -0.81 11.25
CA SER A 393 23.15 -1.42 10.53
C SER A 393 22.77 -2.77 11.15
N PRO A 394 21.47 -3.08 11.35
CA PRO A 394 21.06 -4.31 12.01
C PRO A 394 21.28 -5.54 11.11
N CYS A 395 21.93 -6.57 11.67
CA CYS A 395 22.08 -7.90 11.09
C CYS A 395 20.97 -8.81 11.63
N VAL A 396 20.00 -9.16 10.78
CA VAL A 396 18.78 -9.87 11.17
C VAL A 396 18.83 -11.30 10.66
N GLN A 397 18.67 -12.27 11.55
CA GLN A 397 18.44 -13.67 11.17
C GLN A 397 16.94 -13.89 10.94
N PHE A 398 16.55 -14.20 9.72
CA PHE A 398 15.17 -14.49 9.35
C PHE A 398 14.81 -15.96 9.54
N LYS A 399 13.51 -16.26 9.53
CA LYS A 399 13.02 -17.65 9.63
C LYS A 399 13.60 -18.60 8.57
N CYS A 400 13.94 -18.09 7.38
CA CYS A 400 14.61 -18.86 6.33
C CYS A 400 16.06 -19.27 6.67
N GLY A 401 16.57 -18.94 7.86
CA GLY A 401 17.92 -19.25 8.32
C GLY A 401 18.96 -18.20 7.91
N ASN A 402 18.66 -17.40 6.89
CA ASN A 402 19.56 -16.38 6.37
C ASN A 402 19.71 -15.20 7.34
N THR A 403 20.96 -14.85 7.64
CA THR A 403 21.32 -13.62 8.35
C THR A 403 21.67 -12.55 7.32
N VAL A 404 20.96 -11.42 7.36
CA VAL A 404 21.11 -10.34 6.37
C VAL A 404 21.24 -9.00 7.07
N THR A 405 22.21 -8.20 6.63
CA THR A 405 22.35 -6.81 7.06
C THR A 405 21.31 -5.95 6.38
N ILE A 406 20.44 -5.32 7.16
CA ILE A 406 19.33 -4.52 6.66
C ILE A 406 19.76 -3.06 6.59
N LYS A 407 19.84 -2.54 5.36
CA LYS A 407 20.19 -1.15 5.08
C LYS A 407 18.94 -0.25 5.07
N PRO A 408 19.10 1.07 5.30
CA PRO A 408 18.01 2.02 5.13
C PRO A 408 17.47 2.01 3.70
N GLU A 409 16.14 1.96 3.60
CA GLU A 409 15.39 1.97 2.35
C GLU A 409 14.65 3.29 2.19
N LYS A 410 14.39 3.69 0.94
CA LYS A 410 13.62 4.90 0.63
C LYS A 410 12.18 4.54 0.28
N TRP A 411 11.22 5.23 0.91
CA TRP A 411 9.82 5.27 0.51
C TRP A 411 9.55 6.61 -0.15
N ILE A 412 8.94 6.57 -1.33
CA ILE A 412 8.53 7.75 -2.08
C ILE A 412 7.01 7.78 -2.01
N VAL A 413 6.46 8.85 -1.45
CA VAL A 413 5.03 9.10 -1.38
C VAL A 413 4.72 10.19 -2.38
N LYS A 414 3.87 9.88 -3.35
CA LYS A 414 3.31 10.88 -4.26
C LYS A 414 2.14 11.54 -3.52
N THR A 415 2.27 12.82 -3.22
CA THR A 415 1.17 13.59 -2.66
C THR A 415 0.04 13.68 -3.70
N PRO A 416 -1.21 13.90 -3.27
CA PRO A 416 -2.32 14.13 -4.19
C PRO A 416 -2.00 15.22 -5.22
N THR A 417 -1.29 16.27 -4.80
CA THR A 417 -0.87 17.40 -5.63
C THR A 417 0.22 17.08 -6.66
N GLY A 418 0.72 15.84 -6.68
CA GLY A 418 1.73 15.37 -7.62
C GLY A 418 3.18 15.60 -7.18
N GLN A 419 3.41 16.20 -6.01
CA GLN A 419 4.74 16.33 -5.43
C GLN A 419 5.22 14.98 -4.88
N PHE A 420 6.53 14.76 -4.92
CA PHE A 420 7.14 13.57 -4.34
C PHE A 420 7.84 13.95 -3.04
N ILE A 421 7.33 13.43 -1.93
CA ILE A 421 8.02 13.46 -0.65
C ILE A 421 8.60 12.08 -0.37
N SER A 422 9.64 12.01 0.45
CA SER A 422 10.28 10.75 0.75
C SER A 422 10.74 10.65 2.18
N ARG A 423 10.74 9.40 2.66
CA ARG A 423 11.34 9.01 3.94
C ARG A 423 12.37 7.92 3.66
N GLN A 424 13.57 8.08 4.20
CA GLN A 424 14.58 7.03 4.21
C GLN A 424 14.77 6.53 5.64
N GLN A 425 14.59 5.23 5.85
CA GLN A 425 14.63 4.60 7.17
C GLN A 425 14.93 3.10 7.04
N VAL A 426 15.40 2.45 8.11
CA VAL A 426 15.52 0.99 8.15
C VAL A 426 14.13 0.35 7.99
N PRO A 427 13.91 -0.59 7.04
CA PRO A 427 12.61 -1.21 6.75
C PRO A 427 12.17 -2.24 7.78
N LEU A 428 12.35 -1.95 9.06
CA LEU A 428 12.05 -2.84 10.18
C LEU A 428 11.06 -2.21 11.14
N LYS A 429 10.33 -3.08 11.84
CA LYS A 429 9.49 -2.72 12.98
C LYS A 429 9.50 -3.84 14.00
N LEU A 430 9.36 -3.49 15.28
CA LEU A 430 9.21 -4.49 16.34
C LEU A 430 8.01 -5.40 16.07
N ALA A 431 8.20 -6.70 16.25
CA ALA A 431 7.27 -7.72 15.79
C ALA A 431 6.92 -8.78 16.84
N TRP A 432 7.04 -8.44 18.14
CA TRP A 432 6.46 -9.27 19.21
C TRP A 432 4.95 -9.17 19.21
N ALA A 433 4.39 -7.98 19.03
CA ALA A 433 2.95 -7.78 18.98
C ALA A 433 2.50 -6.74 17.93
N PHE A 434 1.33 -6.97 17.33
CA PHE A 434 0.62 -6.00 16.49
C PHE A 434 -0.84 -5.92 16.89
N SER A 435 -1.51 -4.81 16.59
CA SER A 435 -2.96 -4.81 16.64
C SER A 435 -3.55 -5.54 15.43
N ILE A 436 -4.69 -6.19 15.61
CA ILE A 436 -5.43 -6.87 14.54
C ILE A 436 -5.69 -5.91 13.37
N HIS A 437 -6.05 -4.65 13.68
CA HIS A 437 -6.22 -3.59 12.67
C HIS A 437 -4.95 -3.35 11.83
N LYS A 438 -3.76 -3.35 12.43
CA LYS A 438 -2.51 -3.14 11.68
C LYS A 438 -2.04 -4.41 10.95
N SER A 439 -2.68 -5.55 11.20
CA SER A 439 -2.41 -6.81 10.51
C SER A 439 -3.21 -7.00 9.22
N GLN A 440 -4.22 -6.16 8.97
CA GLN A 440 -5.06 -6.27 7.78
C GLN A 440 -4.23 -6.15 6.50
N GLY A 441 -4.54 -6.97 5.50
CA GLY A 441 -3.73 -7.12 4.29
C GLY A 441 -2.43 -7.93 4.45
N LEU A 442 -1.90 -8.13 5.66
CA LEU A 442 -0.68 -8.92 5.89
C LEU A 442 -0.95 -10.43 5.87
N THR A 443 0.06 -11.21 5.51
CA THR A 443 0.07 -12.68 5.65
C THR A 443 1.17 -13.03 6.63
N LEU A 444 0.85 -13.77 7.69
CA LEU A 444 1.78 -14.09 8.78
C LEU A 444 2.07 -15.59 8.78
N ASP A 445 3.35 -15.94 8.91
CA ASP A 445 3.78 -17.34 8.85
C ASP A 445 3.45 -18.12 10.13
N CYS A 446 3.39 -17.46 11.28
CA CYS A 446 2.95 -18.03 12.56
C CYS A 446 2.33 -16.91 13.40
N VAL A 447 1.21 -17.15 14.04
CA VAL A 447 0.50 -16.09 14.75
C VAL A 447 -0.09 -16.59 16.05
N GLU A 448 0.13 -15.82 17.11
CA GLU A 448 -0.59 -16.00 18.37
C GLU A 448 -1.71 -14.97 18.43
N ILE A 449 -2.92 -15.38 18.79
CA ILE A 449 -4.08 -14.49 18.84
C ILE A 449 -4.71 -14.61 20.21
N SER A 450 -4.89 -13.47 20.88
CA SER A 450 -5.64 -13.40 22.13
C SER A 450 -7.02 -12.83 21.85
N LEU A 451 -8.04 -13.66 21.98
CA LEU A 451 -9.43 -13.30 21.67
C LEU A 451 -10.22 -12.80 22.89
N GLY A 452 -9.66 -12.87 24.10
CA GLY A 452 -10.35 -12.50 25.35
C GLY A 452 -10.77 -11.02 25.47
N ARG A 453 -10.33 -10.15 24.56
CA ARG A 453 -10.67 -8.71 24.54
C ARG A 453 -11.25 -8.24 23.20
N VAL A 454 -11.81 -9.15 22.42
CA VAL A 454 -12.47 -8.79 21.15
C VAL A 454 -13.68 -7.92 21.46
N PHE A 455 -13.85 -6.84 20.70
CA PHE A 455 -14.92 -5.87 20.91
C PHE A 455 -15.65 -5.48 19.62
N GLU A 456 -15.14 -5.87 18.45
CA GLU A 456 -15.76 -5.57 17.15
C GLU A 456 -16.14 -6.83 16.39
N ALA A 457 -17.24 -6.72 15.63
CA ALA A 457 -17.66 -7.74 14.68
C ALA A 457 -16.55 -7.98 13.63
N GLY A 458 -16.32 -9.24 13.25
CA GLY A 458 -15.30 -9.60 12.26
C GLY A 458 -13.84 -9.48 12.74
N GLN A 459 -13.57 -8.94 13.94
CA GLN A 459 -12.20 -8.78 14.44
C GLN A 459 -11.48 -10.13 14.64
N ALA A 460 -12.17 -11.13 15.18
CA ALA A 460 -11.65 -12.48 15.30
C ALA A 460 -11.33 -13.09 13.91
N TYR A 461 -12.27 -12.97 12.96
CA TYR A 461 -12.07 -13.43 11.58
C TYR A 461 -10.86 -12.76 10.91
N VAL A 462 -10.68 -11.46 11.07
CA VAL A 462 -9.53 -10.73 10.52
C VAL A 462 -8.22 -11.25 11.10
N ALA A 463 -8.17 -11.47 12.41
CA ALA A 463 -6.99 -11.99 13.09
C ALA A 463 -6.63 -13.41 12.61
N LEU A 464 -7.60 -14.32 12.60
CA LEU A 464 -7.37 -15.72 12.23
C LEU A 464 -7.03 -15.87 10.74
N SER A 465 -7.64 -15.06 9.87
CA SER A 465 -7.37 -15.07 8.43
C SER A 465 -5.97 -14.58 8.03
N ARG A 466 -5.15 -14.12 8.99
CA ARG A 466 -3.74 -13.77 8.74
C ARG A 466 -2.84 -14.99 8.67
N ALA A 467 -3.22 -16.09 9.31
CA ALA A 467 -2.45 -17.33 9.30
C ALA A 467 -2.57 -18.04 7.95
N LYS A 468 -1.52 -18.79 7.58
CA LYS A 468 -1.51 -19.64 6.37
C LYS A 468 -2.13 -21.02 6.61
N SER A 469 -1.98 -21.56 7.81
CA SER A 469 -2.48 -22.89 8.20
C SER A 469 -2.90 -22.93 9.66
N LEU A 470 -3.73 -23.91 10.03
CA LEU A 470 -4.15 -24.14 11.41
C LEU A 470 -2.97 -24.49 12.34
N LEU A 471 -1.97 -25.21 11.83
CA LEU A 471 -0.73 -25.55 12.56
C LEU A 471 0.10 -24.31 12.92
N SER A 472 -0.01 -23.25 12.12
CA SER A 472 0.72 -22.00 12.32
C SER A 472 0.02 -21.02 13.28
N LEU A 473 -1.14 -21.41 13.80
CA LEU A 473 -2.02 -20.58 14.59
C LEU A 473 -2.03 -21.06 16.05
N ARG A 474 -1.97 -20.13 17.00
CA ARG A 474 -2.17 -20.39 18.42
C ARG A 474 -3.21 -19.42 18.95
N ILE A 475 -4.32 -19.93 19.44
CA ILE A 475 -5.41 -19.10 19.97
C ILE A 475 -5.41 -19.20 21.50
N LEU A 476 -5.42 -18.04 22.14
CA LEU A 476 -5.59 -17.88 23.58
C LEU A 476 -6.99 -17.36 23.86
N ASP A 477 -7.60 -17.86 24.93
CA ASP A 477 -8.90 -17.39 25.45
C ASP A 477 -10.04 -17.48 24.43
N PHE A 478 -10.09 -18.58 23.66
CA PHE A 478 -11.16 -18.78 22.69
C PHE A 478 -12.52 -18.99 23.38
N ASP A 479 -13.47 -18.15 23.01
CA ASP A 479 -14.88 -18.29 23.39
C ASP A 479 -15.72 -18.05 22.12
N LYS A 480 -16.75 -18.87 21.93
CA LYS A 480 -17.67 -18.75 20.78
C LYS A 480 -18.35 -17.37 20.76
N LYS A 481 -18.59 -16.76 21.93
CA LYS A 481 -19.18 -15.41 22.02
C LYS A 481 -18.31 -14.31 21.42
N HIS A 482 -17.00 -14.54 21.30
CA HIS A 482 -16.06 -13.57 20.70
C HIS A 482 -16.05 -13.63 19.17
N VAL A 483 -16.89 -14.47 18.56
CA VAL A 483 -17.00 -14.57 17.11
C VAL A 483 -18.43 -14.30 16.67
N TRP A 484 -18.63 -13.15 16.05
CA TRP A 484 -19.89 -12.76 15.44
C TRP A 484 -19.64 -11.91 14.20
N ALA A 485 -20.63 -11.91 13.31
CA ALA A 485 -20.72 -11.04 12.15
C ALA A 485 -21.82 -10.00 12.37
N ASN A 486 -21.67 -8.84 11.73
CA ASN A 486 -22.72 -7.82 11.78
C ASN A 486 -23.94 -8.27 10.94
N PRO A 487 -25.17 -8.31 11.50
CA PRO A 487 -26.36 -8.78 10.78
C PRO A 487 -26.69 -7.97 9.52
N ASP A 488 -26.47 -6.66 9.53
CA ASP A 488 -26.72 -5.80 8.36
C ASP A 488 -25.79 -6.16 7.20
N VAL A 489 -24.54 -6.52 7.54
CA VAL A 489 -23.55 -6.95 6.56
C VAL A 489 -23.93 -8.32 5.97
N ILE A 490 -24.41 -9.26 6.80
CA ILE A 490 -24.90 -10.55 6.34
C ILE A 490 -26.07 -10.36 5.36
N ALA A 491 -27.03 -9.51 5.74
CA ALA A 491 -28.17 -9.17 4.88
C ALA A 491 -27.72 -8.52 3.55
N PHE A 492 -26.73 -7.63 3.59
CA PHE A 492 -26.13 -7.04 2.39
C PHE A 492 -25.52 -8.10 1.46
N TYR A 493 -24.69 -9.02 1.98
CA TYR A 493 -24.09 -10.07 1.15
C TYR A 493 -25.12 -11.06 0.61
N ASN A 494 -26.14 -11.44 1.38
CA ASN A 494 -27.24 -12.28 0.90
C ASN A 494 -27.98 -11.62 -0.28
N LYS A 495 -28.19 -10.31 -0.23
CA LYS A 495 -28.77 -9.55 -1.35
C LYS A 495 -27.80 -9.47 -2.53
N LEU A 496 -26.52 -9.23 -2.27
CA LEU A 496 -25.46 -9.14 -3.27
C LEU A 496 -25.36 -10.44 -4.08
N ASP A 497 -25.35 -11.58 -3.41
CA ASP A 497 -25.23 -12.89 -4.06
C ASP A 497 -26.42 -13.17 -4.98
N ARG A 498 -27.64 -12.77 -4.60
CA ARG A 498 -28.83 -12.85 -5.46
C ARG A 498 -28.69 -11.99 -6.72
N ILE A 499 -28.20 -10.76 -6.58
CA ILE A 499 -27.97 -9.84 -7.71
C ILE A 499 -26.92 -10.40 -8.67
N ILE A 500 -25.81 -10.92 -8.13
CA ILE A 500 -24.75 -11.52 -8.94
C ILE A 500 -25.26 -12.74 -9.70
N GLN A 501 -26.07 -13.58 -9.06
CA GLN A 501 -26.69 -14.74 -9.71
C GLN A 501 -27.65 -14.34 -10.83
N SER A 502 -28.50 -13.33 -10.61
CA SER A 502 -29.40 -12.86 -11.66
C SER A 502 -28.64 -12.30 -12.86
N ASP A 503 -27.59 -11.49 -12.63
CA ASP A 503 -26.77 -10.92 -13.71
C ASP A 503 -26.12 -11.99 -14.59
N LYS A 504 -25.67 -13.10 -13.97
CA LYS A 504 -25.11 -14.26 -14.70
C LYS A 504 -26.17 -14.99 -15.54
N MET A 505 -27.40 -15.15 -15.03
CA MET A 505 -28.49 -15.76 -15.80
C MET A 505 -28.86 -14.91 -17.03
N TYR A 506 -28.93 -13.58 -16.89
CA TYR A 506 -29.23 -12.67 -18.01
C TYR A 506 -28.12 -12.62 -19.07
N THR A 507 -26.85 -12.78 -18.68
CA THR A 507 -25.73 -12.83 -19.65
C THR A 507 -25.68 -14.13 -20.43
N LEU A 508 -26.07 -15.26 -19.84
CA LEU A 508 -26.20 -16.54 -20.54
C LEU A 508 -27.37 -16.53 -21.55
N GLY A 509 -28.49 -15.86 -21.22
CA GLY A 509 -29.64 -15.73 -22.12
C GLY A 509 -29.41 -14.88 -23.37
N LYS A 510 -28.36 -14.04 -23.40
CA LYS A 510 -28.01 -13.21 -24.56
C LYS A 510 -27.08 -13.89 -25.59
N LYS A 511 -26.72 -15.16 -25.39
CA LYS A 511 -25.84 -15.89 -26.32
C LYS A 511 -26.53 -16.58 -27.52
N ASN A 512 -27.85 -16.41 -27.69
CA ASN A 512 -28.58 -16.93 -28.85
C ASN A 512 -29.43 -15.82 -29.52
N VAL A 513 -28.82 -14.93 -30.29
CA VAL A 513 -29.43 -14.27 -31.46
C VAL A 513 -28.34 -14.02 -32.49
#